data_AF-A0A940NZD2-F1
#
_entry.id   AF-A0A940NZD2-F1
#
_cell.length_a   1.000
_cell.length_b   1.000
_cell.length_c   1.000
_cell.angle_alpha   90.00
_cell.angle_beta   90.00
_cell.angle_gamma   90.00
#
_symmetry.space_group_name_H-M   'P 1'
#
loop_
_entity.id
_entity.type
_entity.pdbx_description
1 polymer ?
#
loop_
_entity_poly.entity_id
_entity_poly.type
_entity_poly.pdbx_seq_one_letter_code
_entity_poly.pdbx_strand_id
1 'polypeptide(L)'
;MRESGILMHITSLPGSWGIGTMGKQAFAFVDFLHDAGQRNWQILPLTPTGFGDSPYQSCSTFAGNPYLIDLDLLAEKNLLETDELKGFDWGQGESRVDFGCQYRSKNAALQLAYSRFTDSEDFRSFCRKNSSWLADFSLYMALKGRYQGAPWYEWEHNLKFREPSAVWQARQELKDEIRFHCFVQYLFFDQWNALHTYAESKGVQIIGDVPIYVPYDSVDVWSNP
;
A
#
# COMPACT_ATOMS: atom_id res chain seq x y z
N MET A 1 9.47 32.09 8.62
CA MET A 1 10.53 31.52 7.77
C MET A 1 9.94 31.34 6.37
N ARG A 2 10.73 31.50 5.29
CA ARG A 2 10.26 31.26 3.92
C ARG A 2 10.78 29.90 3.46
N GLU A 3 9.91 29.08 2.88
CA GLU A 3 10.25 27.74 2.40
C GLU A 3 9.67 27.51 1.00
N SER A 4 10.25 26.55 0.28
CA SER A 4 9.79 26.10 -1.04
C SER A 4 9.83 24.58 -1.13
N GLY A 5 9.15 24.02 -2.13
CA GLY A 5 9.06 22.59 -2.32
C GLY A 5 8.59 22.19 -3.70
N ILE A 6 8.55 20.88 -3.93
CA ILE A 6 8.08 20.26 -5.17
C ILE A 6 6.89 19.35 -4.87
N LEU A 7 5.84 19.46 -5.69
CA LEU A 7 4.75 18.49 -5.75
C LEU A 7 5.11 17.40 -6.75
N MET A 8 5.30 16.18 -6.28
CA MET A 8 5.52 15.02 -7.15
C MET A 8 5.10 13.76 -6.41
N HIS A 9 4.11 13.02 -6.92
CA HIS A 9 3.70 11.78 -6.27
C HIS A 9 4.74 10.67 -6.48
N ILE A 10 4.80 9.70 -5.56
CA ILE A 10 5.78 8.61 -5.58
C ILE A 10 5.66 7.78 -6.87
N THR A 11 4.44 7.57 -7.38
CA THR A 11 4.21 6.81 -8.62
C THR A 11 4.87 7.43 -9.85
N SER A 12 5.16 8.74 -9.82
CA SER A 12 5.81 9.48 -10.90
C SER A 12 7.33 9.39 -10.88
N LEU A 13 7.92 8.85 -9.80
CA LEU A 13 9.35 8.56 -9.77
C LEU A 13 9.69 7.49 -10.82
N PRO A 14 10.91 7.52 -11.39
CA PRO A 14 11.37 6.40 -12.20
C PRO A 14 11.38 5.12 -11.36
N GLY A 15 10.98 3.99 -11.95
CA GLY A 15 10.95 2.71 -11.26
C GLY A 15 11.20 1.54 -12.21
N SER A 16 12.01 0.58 -11.77
CA SER A 16 12.43 -0.59 -12.57
C SER A 16 11.26 -1.51 -12.95
N TRP A 17 10.17 -1.44 -12.20
CA TRP A 17 9.05 -2.39 -12.26
C TRP A 17 7.74 -1.70 -12.66
N GLY A 18 7.81 -0.71 -13.55
CA GLY A 18 6.65 -0.07 -14.19
C GLY A 18 5.91 1.01 -13.38
N ILE A 19 6.35 1.29 -12.15
CA ILE A 19 5.84 2.36 -11.30
C ILE A 19 6.92 2.85 -10.33
N GLY A 20 6.90 4.14 -9.98
CA GLY A 20 7.73 4.66 -8.89
C GLY A 20 7.31 4.11 -7.53
N THR A 21 8.31 3.84 -6.68
CA THR A 21 8.17 3.15 -5.38
C THR A 21 8.96 3.87 -4.29
N MET A 22 8.81 3.43 -3.04
CA MET A 22 9.58 3.91 -1.88
C MET A 22 10.99 3.31 -1.80
N GLY A 23 11.61 3.05 -2.94
CA GLY A 23 12.96 2.50 -3.07
C GLY A 23 14.01 3.56 -3.39
N LYS A 24 15.14 3.11 -3.95
CA LYS A 24 16.32 3.93 -4.24
C LYS A 24 16.01 5.29 -4.89
N GLN A 25 15.06 5.35 -5.81
CA GLN A 25 14.72 6.57 -6.54
C GLN A 25 14.00 7.61 -5.66
N ALA A 26 13.21 7.18 -4.67
CA ALA A 26 12.61 8.08 -3.69
C ALA A 26 13.68 8.71 -2.78
N PHE A 27 14.66 7.92 -2.33
CA PHE A 27 15.79 8.41 -1.53
C PHE A 27 16.67 9.38 -2.35
N ALA A 28 16.96 9.05 -3.61
CA ALA A 28 17.67 9.94 -4.52
C ALA A 28 16.92 11.25 -4.77
N PHE A 29 15.57 11.21 -4.82
CA PHE A 29 14.77 12.42 -4.94
C PHE A 29 14.82 13.29 -3.69
N VAL A 30 14.84 12.69 -2.49
CA VAL A 30 15.08 13.43 -1.23
C VAL A 30 16.44 14.12 -1.26
N ASP A 31 17.49 13.44 -1.74
CA ASP A 31 18.83 14.05 -1.89
C ASP A 31 18.80 15.22 -2.87
N PHE A 32 18.14 15.05 -4.02
CA PHE A 32 17.94 16.14 -4.98
C PHE A 32 17.24 17.35 -4.36
N LEU A 33 16.17 17.14 -3.57
CA LEU A 33 15.46 18.22 -2.89
C LEU A 33 16.37 18.96 -1.90
N HIS A 34 17.13 18.20 -1.11
CA HIS A 34 18.10 18.76 -0.16
C HIS A 34 19.14 19.62 -0.86
N ASP A 35 19.78 19.08 -1.90
CA ASP A 35 20.84 19.76 -2.66
C ASP A 35 20.31 20.99 -3.41
N ALA A 36 19.06 20.96 -3.86
CA ALA A 36 18.38 22.08 -4.49
C ALA A 36 17.83 23.12 -3.48
N GLY A 37 18.06 22.92 -2.18
CA GLY A 37 17.59 23.81 -1.11
C GLY A 37 16.07 23.78 -0.88
N GLN A 38 15.36 22.79 -1.44
CA GLN A 38 13.94 22.59 -1.20
C GLN A 38 13.72 22.00 0.19
N ARG A 39 12.67 22.47 0.87
CA ARG A 39 12.32 22.03 2.24
C ARG A 39 11.07 21.19 2.28
N ASN A 40 10.26 21.19 1.22
CA ASN A 40 8.97 20.51 1.19
C ASN A 40 8.87 19.56 -0.02
N TRP A 41 8.40 18.35 0.21
CA TRP A 41 7.96 17.40 -0.81
C TRP A 41 6.47 17.14 -0.62
N GLN A 42 5.64 17.67 -1.52
CA GLN A 42 4.21 17.41 -1.47
C GLN A 42 3.87 16.14 -2.28
N ILE A 43 3.03 15.29 -1.71
CA ILE A 43 2.55 14.05 -2.32
C ILE A 43 1.02 13.99 -2.27
N LEU A 44 0.43 13.26 -3.22
CA LEU A 44 -0.98 12.87 -3.19
C LEU A 44 -1.22 11.76 -2.14
N PRO A 45 -2.48 11.39 -1.84
CA PRO A 45 -2.76 10.34 -0.86
C PRO A 45 -2.05 9.03 -1.20
N LEU A 46 -1.50 8.36 -0.18
CA LEU A 46 -0.77 7.11 -0.32
C LEU A 46 -1.65 5.87 -0.14
N THR A 47 -2.95 6.06 -0.06
CA THR A 47 -3.91 5.00 0.16
C THR A 47 -4.14 4.17 -1.12
N PRO A 48 -4.63 2.91 -1.02
CA PRO A 48 -4.93 2.10 -2.18
C PRO A 48 -5.77 2.85 -3.22
N THR A 49 -5.40 2.77 -4.49
CA THR A 49 -6.16 3.45 -5.54
C THR A 49 -7.46 2.72 -5.85
N GLY A 50 -8.52 3.48 -6.13
CA GLY A 50 -9.83 2.95 -6.51
C GLY A 50 -10.11 3.07 -8.01
N PHE A 51 -11.35 3.41 -8.34
CA PHE A 51 -11.78 3.58 -9.73
C PHE A 51 -10.91 4.60 -10.48
N GLY A 52 -10.50 4.23 -11.70
CA GLY A 52 -9.59 5.04 -12.53
C GLY A 52 -8.20 5.25 -11.94
N ASP A 53 -7.77 4.39 -11.01
CA ASP A 53 -6.47 4.45 -10.33
C ASP A 53 -6.27 5.76 -9.53
N SER A 54 -7.38 6.37 -9.10
CA SER A 54 -7.34 7.63 -8.35
C SER A 54 -6.96 7.41 -6.88
N PRO A 55 -5.97 8.16 -6.34
CA PRO A 55 -5.62 8.12 -4.92
C PRO A 55 -6.69 8.77 -4.03
N TYR A 56 -7.68 9.47 -4.61
CA TYR A 56 -8.80 10.07 -3.89
C TYR A 56 -10.04 9.17 -3.80
N GLN A 57 -9.98 7.96 -4.36
CA GLN A 57 -11.08 6.99 -4.37
C GLN A 57 -10.71 5.68 -3.66
N SER A 58 -9.93 5.77 -2.59
CA SER A 58 -9.46 4.60 -1.85
C SER A 58 -10.54 3.84 -1.10
N CYS A 59 -10.40 2.52 -1.04
CA CYS A 59 -11.21 1.66 -0.18
C CYS A 59 -10.84 1.74 1.32
N SER A 60 -9.83 2.53 1.69
CA SER A 60 -9.43 2.77 3.08
C SER A 60 -8.76 4.13 3.26
N THR A 61 -9.07 4.82 4.37
CA THR A 61 -8.36 6.05 4.78
C THR A 61 -6.99 5.81 5.41
N PHE A 62 -6.75 4.61 5.94
CA PHE A 62 -5.55 4.29 6.75
C PHE A 62 -4.53 3.44 6.02
N ALA A 63 -4.97 2.51 5.16
CA ALA A 63 -4.08 1.57 4.52
C ALA A 63 -3.14 2.27 3.53
N GLY A 64 -1.95 1.71 3.32
CA GLY A 64 -1.02 2.10 2.29
C GLY A 64 -1.22 1.34 0.97
N ASN A 65 -0.93 2.00 -0.14
CA ASN A 65 -1.02 1.44 -1.48
C ASN A 65 0.08 0.39 -1.74
N PRO A 66 -0.27 -0.88 -1.99
CA PRO A 66 0.70 -1.94 -2.27
C PRO A 66 1.61 -1.65 -3.47
N TYR A 67 1.18 -0.81 -4.41
CA TYR A 67 1.99 -0.49 -5.59
C TYR A 67 3.25 0.32 -5.27
N LEU A 68 3.26 1.02 -4.12
CA LEU A 68 4.39 1.84 -3.69
C LEU A 68 5.48 1.04 -2.98
N ILE A 69 5.21 -0.24 -2.67
CA ILE A 69 6.21 -1.16 -2.11
C ILE A 69 7.27 -1.43 -3.17
N ASP A 70 8.51 -1.14 -2.81
CA ASP A 70 9.69 -1.42 -3.60
C ASP A 70 10.07 -2.90 -3.52
N LEU A 71 10.17 -3.56 -4.68
CA LEU A 71 10.45 -4.99 -4.76
C LEU A 71 11.94 -5.30 -4.66
N ASP A 72 12.82 -4.36 -5.00
CA ASP A 72 14.27 -4.54 -4.89
C ASP A 72 14.66 -4.60 -3.41
N LEU A 73 14.05 -3.75 -2.56
CA LEU A 73 14.20 -3.84 -1.10
C LEU A 73 13.69 -5.17 -0.52
N LEU A 74 12.68 -5.80 -1.13
CA LEU A 74 12.23 -7.14 -0.72
C LEU A 74 13.25 -8.22 -1.13
N ALA A 75 13.90 -8.05 -2.29
CA ALA A 75 14.97 -8.93 -2.72
C ALA A 75 16.19 -8.85 -1.79
N GLU A 76 16.56 -7.65 -1.33
CA GLU A 76 17.60 -7.44 -0.31
C GLU A 76 17.29 -8.16 1.02
N LYS A 77 16.00 -8.30 1.34
CA LYS A 77 15.52 -9.04 2.52
C LYS A 77 15.36 -10.55 2.28
N ASN A 78 15.79 -11.09 1.14
CA ASN A 78 15.63 -12.49 0.71
C ASN A 78 14.16 -12.95 0.65
N LEU A 79 13.22 -12.02 0.50
CA LEU A 79 11.81 -12.35 0.28
C LEU A 79 11.51 -12.60 -1.19
N LEU A 80 12.33 -12.08 -2.10
CA LEU A 80 12.20 -12.23 -3.55
C LEU A 80 13.58 -12.46 -4.18
N GLU A 81 13.62 -13.07 -5.35
CA GLU A 81 14.80 -13.07 -6.20
C GLU A 81 14.58 -12.12 -7.38
N THR A 82 15.58 -11.32 -7.73
CA THR A 82 15.46 -10.32 -8.81
C THR A 82 15.14 -10.95 -10.17
N ASP A 83 15.61 -12.17 -10.43
CA ASP A 83 15.34 -12.86 -11.68
C ASP A 83 13.88 -13.30 -11.82
N GLU A 84 13.20 -13.59 -10.70
CA GLU A 84 11.76 -13.90 -10.70
C GLU A 84 10.93 -12.69 -11.10
N LEU A 85 11.37 -11.49 -10.71
CA LEU A 85 10.70 -10.25 -11.07
C LEU A 85 10.67 -10.03 -12.59
N LYS A 86 11.70 -10.48 -13.32
CA LYS A 86 11.77 -10.37 -14.78
C LYS A 86 10.74 -11.26 -15.50
N GLY A 87 10.18 -12.26 -14.81
CA GLY A 87 9.16 -13.14 -15.37
C GLY A 87 7.75 -12.53 -15.42
N PHE A 88 7.53 -11.40 -14.75
CA PHE A 88 6.25 -10.70 -14.76
C PHE A 88 6.16 -9.63 -15.84
N ASP A 89 4.94 -9.32 -16.25
CA ASP A 89 4.65 -8.21 -17.16
C ASP A 89 4.46 -6.92 -16.36
N TRP A 90 5.39 -5.97 -16.52
CA TRP A 90 5.35 -4.67 -15.84
C TRP A 90 4.82 -3.54 -16.73
N GLY A 91 4.30 -3.88 -17.92
CA GLY A 91 3.88 -2.91 -18.92
C GLY A 91 5.02 -2.50 -19.87
N GLN A 92 4.65 -1.81 -20.94
CA GLN A 92 5.52 -1.59 -22.12
C GLN A 92 6.03 -0.13 -22.25
N GLY A 93 5.85 0.73 -21.25
CA GLY A 93 6.15 2.16 -21.37
C GLY A 93 6.93 2.74 -20.19
N GLU A 94 8.11 3.29 -20.46
CA GLU A 94 8.92 4.02 -19.47
C GLU A 94 8.24 5.34 -19.03
N SER A 95 7.30 5.87 -19.81
CA SER A 95 6.72 7.21 -19.62
C SER A 95 5.37 7.24 -18.89
N ARG A 96 4.72 6.09 -18.69
CA ARG A 96 3.40 6.03 -18.03
C ARG A 96 3.19 4.71 -17.31
N VAL A 97 2.61 4.79 -16.11
CA VAL A 97 2.21 3.64 -15.32
C VAL A 97 1.06 2.88 -16.02
N ASP A 98 1.23 1.57 -16.18
CA ASP A 98 0.15 0.64 -16.52
C ASP A 98 -0.37 -0.03 -15.23
N PHE A 99 -1.39 0.58 -14.65
CA PHE A 99 -1.99 0.08 -13.41
C PHE A 99 -2.67 -1.29 -13.56
N GLY A 100 -3.09 -1.67 -14.77
CA GLY A 100 -3.62 -3.00 -15.04
C GLY A 100 -2.54 -4.08 -14.89
N CYS A 101 -1.34 -3.79 -15.39
CA CYS A 101 -0.16 -4.63 -15.17
C CYS A 101 0.26 -4.63 -13.69
N GLN A 102 0.27 -3.47 -13.03
CA GLN A 102 0.59 -3.38 -11.59
C GLN A 102 -0.37 -4.22 -10.74
N TYR A 103 -1.68 -4.18 -11.01
CA TYR A 103 -2.68 -4.97 -10.29
C TYR A 103 -2.37 -6.47 -10.32
N ARG A 104 -2.00 -7.01 -11.49
CA ARG A 104 -1.68 -8.43 -11.66
C ARG A 104 -0.30 -8.78 -11.08
N SER A 105 0.72 -8.08 -11.55
CA SER A 105 2.12 -8.43 -11.31
C SER A 105 2.57 -8.10 -9.89
N LYS A 106 2.17 -6.94 -9.34
CA LYS A 106 2.54 -6.57 -7.96
C LYS A 106 1.91 -7.52 -6.95
N ASN A 107 0.63 -7.88 -7.13
CA ASN A 107 -0.04 -8.82 -6.23
C ASN A 107 0.63 -10.21 -6.27
N ALA A 108 0.95 -10.71 -7.47
CA ALA A 108 1.65 -11.98 -7.62
C ALA A 108 3.05 -11.97 -6.97
N ALA A 109 3.82 -10.90 -7.17
CA ALA A 109 5.12 -10.74 -6.52
C ALA A 109 5.01 -10.67 -4.98
N LEU A 110 4.04 -9.92 -4.45
CA LEU A 110 3.82 -9.84 -3.00
C LEU A 110 3.36 -11.16 -2.39
N GLN A 111 2.56 -11.95 -3.10
CA GLN A 111 2.19 -13.31 -2.69
C GLN A 111 3.41 -14.24 -2.64
N LEU A 112 4.30 -14.15 -3.64
CA LEU A 112 5.57 -14.88 -3.62
C LEU A 112 6.44 -14.47 -2.42
N ALA A 113 6.56 -13.16 -2.16
CA ALA A 113 7.26 -12.63 -0.99
C ALA A 113 6.66 -13.16 0.32
N TYR A 114 5.32 -13.21 0.40
CA TYR A 114 4.61 -13.71 1.56
C TYR A 114 4.85 -15.21 1.79
N SER A 115 4.96 -16.02 0.73
CA SER A 115 5.25 -17.45 0.85
C SER A 115 6.61 -17.76 1.50
N ARG A 116 7.56 -16.81 1.42
CA ARG A 116 8.90 -16.88 2.04
C ARG A 116 8.98 -16.13 3.36
N PHE A 117 7.96 -15.34 3.68
CA PHE A 117 7.93 -14.53 4.88
C PHE A 117 7.78 -15.41 6.12
N THR A 118 8.69 -15.23 7.07
CA THR A 118 8.60 -15.82 8.40
C THR A 118 8.16 -14.78 9.41
N ASP A 119 7.23 -15.16 10.27
CA ASP A 119 6.70 -14.30 11.32
C ASP A 119 7.79 -13.73 12.22
N SER A 120 7.77 -12.41 12.44
CA SER A 120 8.72 -11.69 13.28
C SER A 120 8.00 -10.94 14.40
N GLU A 121 8.73 -10.61 15.47
CA GLU A 121 8.15 -9.81 16.55
C GLU A 121 7.75 -8.40 16.09
N ASP A 122 8.48 -7.84 15.14
CA ASP A 122 8.15 -6.54 14.53
C ASP A 122 6.84 -6.58 13.76
N PHE A 123 6.58 -7.65 13.00
CA PHE A 123 5.31 -7.84 12.31
C PHE A 123 4.14 -7.99 13.30
N ARG A 124 4.32 -8.78 14.36
CA ARG A 124 3.29 -8.92 15.42
C ARG A 124 3.06 -7.61 16.15
N SER A 125 4.12 -6.86 16.43
CA SER A 125 4.06 -5.54 17.04
C SER A 125 3.32 -4.55 16.16
N PHE A 126 3.61 -4.53 14.86
CA PHE A 126 2.88 -3.73 13.88
C PHE A 126 1.38 -4.08 13.87
N CYS A 127 1.04 -5.37 13.84
CA CYS A 127 -0.36 -5.81 13.86
C CYS A 127 -1.10 -5.39 15.14
N ARG A 128 -0.44 -5.49 16.30
CA ARG A 128 -1.03 -5.06 17.59
C ARG A 128 -1.20 -3.54 17.66
N LYS A 129 -0.20 -2.77 17.22
CA LYS A 129 -0.26 -1.29 17.24
C LYS A 129 -1.34 -0.73 16.32
N ASN A 130 -1.61 -1.41 15.21
CA ASN A 130 -2.55 -0.96 14.18
C ASN A 130 -3.89 -1.70 14.22
N SER A 131 -4.19 -2.44 15.29
CA SER A 131 -5.36 -3.33 15.34
C SER A 131 -6.70 -2.60 15.18
N SER A 132 -6.76 -1.30 15.49
CA SER A 132 -7.96 -0.48 15.38
C SER A 132 -8.49 -0.35 13.95
N TRP A 133 -7.62 -0.34 12.95
CA TRP A 133 -8.00 -0.22 11.54
C TRP A 133 -7.59 -1.46 10.73
N LEU A 134 -6.44 -2.05 11.03
CA LEU A 134 -5.87 -3.15 10.24
C LEU A 134 -6.72 -4.41 10.29
N ALA A 135 -7.35 -4.70 11.43
CA ALA A 135 -8.16 -5.90 11.62
C ALA A 135 -9.41 -5.90 10.73
N ASP A 136 -10.03 -4.74 10.52
CA ASP A 136 -11.17 -4.61 9.61
C ASP A 136 -10.73 -4.47 8.16
N PHE A 137 -9.65 -3.73 7.89
CA PHE A 137 -9.10 -3.60 6.54
C PHE A 137 -8.70 -4.95 5.94
N SER A 138 -7.93 -5.75 6.68
CA SER A 138 -7.47 -7.06 6.20
C SER A 138 -8.62 -8.04 5.96
N LEU A 139 -9.64 -8.04 6.82
CA LEU A 139 -10.87 -8.82 6.61
C LEU A 139 -11.66 -8.31 5.40
N TYR A 140 -11.84 -7.00 5.27
CA TYR A 140 -12.53 -6.37 4.14
C TYR A 140 -11.85 -6.76 2.82
N MET A 141 -10.52 -6.68 2.73
CA MET A 141 -9.77 -7.05 1.53
C MET A 141 -9.86 -8.54 1.21
N ALA A 142 -9.78 -9.41 2.23
CA ALA A 142 -9.94 -10.84 2.05
C ALA A 142 -11.36 -11.21 1.55
N LEU A 143 -12.39 -10.57 2.12
CA LEU A 143 -13.77 -10.72 1.65
C LEU A 143 -13.93 -10.19 0.22
N LYS A 144 -13.37 -9.03 -0.09
CA LYS A 144 -13.40 -8.47 -1.44
C LYS A 144 -12.77 -9.42 -2.45
N GLY A 145 -11.67 -10.09 -2.08
CA GLY A 145 -11.07 -11.17 -2.88
C GLY A 145 -12.00 -12.37 -3.08
N ARG A 146 -12.63 -12.86 -2.00
CA ARG A 146 -13.63 -13.95 -2.04
C ARG A 146 -14.81 -13.63 -2.96
N TYR A 147 -15.26 -12.37 -2.96
CA TYR A 147 -16.34 -11.88 -3.81
C TYR A 147 -15.85 -11.30 -5.16
N GLN A 148 -14.64 -11.66 -5.60
CA GLN A 148 -14.09 -11.29 -6.92
C GLN A 148 -14.09 -9.78 -7.22
N GLY A 149 -13.87 -8.96 -6.19
CA GLY A 149 -13.83 -7.50 -6.30
C GLY A 149 -15.16 -6.81 -6.04
N ALA A 150 -16.27 -7.55 -5.85
CA ALA A 150 -17.58 -6.96 -5.66
C ALA A 150 -17.62 -6.02 -4.43
N PRO A 151 -18.37 -4.91 -4.52
CA PRO A 151 -18.48 -3.95 -3.43
C PRO A 151 -19.20 -4.53 -2.21
N TRP A 152 -18.91 -4.01 -1.02
CA TRP A 152 -19.42 -4.61 0.22
C TRP A 152 -20.95 -4.65 0.34
N TYR A 153 -21.64 -3.72 -0.32
CA TYR A 153 -23.10 -3.66 -0.30
C TYR A 153 -23.79 -4.73 -1.17
N GLU A 154 -23.01 -5.50 -1.94
CA GLU A 154 -23.46 -6.67 -2.70
C GLU A 154 -23.11 -8.01 -2.03
N TRP A 155 -22.37 -7.98 -0.92
CA TRP A 155 -22.05 -9.19 -0.17
C TRP A 155 -23.29 -9.80 0.49
N GLU A 156 -23.16 -11.06 0.92
CA GLU A 156 -24.24 -11.73 1.66
C GLU A 156 -24.67 -10.92 2.89
N HIS A 157 -25.96 -11.02 3.22
CA HIS A 157 -26.60 -10.18 4.24
C HIS A 157 -25.81 -10.09 5.55
N ASN A 158 -25.37 -11.24 6.08
CA ASN A 158 -24.71 -11.31 7.38
C ASN A 158 -23.32 -10.65 7.37
N LEU A 159 -22.57 -10.72 6.26
CA LEU A 159 -21.28 -10.04 6.15
C LEU A 159 -21.44 -8.56 5.80
N LYS A 160 -22.44 -8.22 4.98
CA LYS A 160 -22.81 -6.83 4.67
C LYS A 160 -23.14 -6.05 5.94
N PHE A 161 -23.95 -6.63 6.83
CA PHE A 161 -24.35 -6.03 8.11
C PHE A 161 -23.43 -6.40 9.28
N ARG A 162 -22.32 -7.10 9.02
CA ARG A 162 -21.29 -7.46 10.01
C ARG A 162 -21.85 -8.20 11.23
N GLU A 163 -22.76 -9.14 11.01
CA GLU A 163 -23.27 -10.02 12.06
C GLU A 163 -22.10 -10.71 12.78
N PRO A 164 -22.02 -10.64 14.12
CA PRO A 164 -20.82 -11.07 14.87
C PRO A 164 -20.38 -12.50 14.57
N SER A 165 -21.32 -13.43 14.39
CA SER A 165 -21.04 -14.83 14.07
C SER A 165 -20.45 -15.01 12.67
N ALA A 166 -21.01 -14.31 11.67
CA ALA A 166 -20.53 -14.36 10.29
C ALA A 166 -19.15 -13.73 10.15
N VAL A 167 -18.90 -12.59 10.82
CA VAL A 167 -17.58 -11.95 10.87
C VAL A 167 -16.57 -12.88 11.54
N TRP A 168 -16.93 -13.50 12.67
CA TRP A 168 -16.04 -14.43 13.36
C TRP A 168 -15.69 -15.64 12.49
N GLN A 169 -16.68 -16.23 11.83
CA GLN A 169 -16.49 -17.35 10.92
C GLN A 169 -15.60 -16.97 9.72
N ALA A 170 -15.86 -15.84 9.07
CA ALA A 170 -15.05 -15.36 7.96
C ALA A 170 -13.59 -15.12 8.39
N ARG A 171 -13.34 -14.64 9.61
CA ARG A 171 -11.97 -14.50 10.15
C ARG A 171 -11.25 -15.83 10.33
N GLN A 172 -11.96 -16.91 10.63
CA GLN A 172 -11.35 -18.24 10.71
C GLN A 172 -11.07 -18.81 9.32
N GLU A 173 -12.03 -18.67 8.40
CA GLU A 173 -11.91 -19.21 7.05
C GLU A 173 -10.86 -18.49 6.20
N LEU A 174 -10.74 -17.17 6.33
CA LEU A 174 -9.85 -16.32 5.53
C LEU A 174 -8.57 -15.95 6.26
N LYS A 175 -8.15 -16.77 7.22
CA LYS A 175 -7.06 -16.43 8.14
C LYS A 175 -5.76 -16.12 7.40
N ASP A 176 -5.44 -16.88 6.35
CA ASP A 176 -4.20 -16.74 5.60
C ASP A 176 -4.25 -15.51 4.68
N GLU A 177 -5.40 -15.25 4.03
CA GLU A 177 -5.63 -14.05 3.21
C GLU A 177 -5.59 -12.77 4.06
N ILE A 178 -6.22 -12.79 5.24
CA ILE A 178 -6.16 -11.70 6.22
C ILE A 178 -4.71 -11.44 6.60
N ARG A 179 -3.95 -12.51 6.88
CA ARG A 179 -2.54 -12.40 7.29
C ARG A 179 -1.66 -11.88 6.15
N PHE A 180 -1.94 -12.25 4.90
CA PHE A 180 -1.31 -11.67 3.71
C PHE A 180 -1.53 -10.16 3.64
N HIS A 181 -2.76 -9.68 3.80
CA HIS A 181 -3.05 -8.25 3.77
C HIS A 181 -2.38 -7.50 4.93
N CYS A 182 -2.30 -8.10 6.13
CA CYS A 182 -1.51 -7.55 7.22
C CYS A 182 -0.02 -7.44 6.86
N PHE A 183 0.55 -8.47 6.23
CA PHE A 183 1.95 -8.48 5.78
C PHE A 183 2.24 -7.39 4.75
N VAL A 184 1.36 -7.20 3.76
CA VAL A 184 1.50 -6.14 2.77
C VAL A 184 1.51 -4.75 3.42
N GLN A 185 0.61 -4.50 4.39
CA GLN A 185 0.60 -3.24 5.12
C GLN A 185 1.86 -3.08 5.98
N TYR A 186 2.34 -4.14 6.62
CA TYR A 186 3.60 -4.10 7.35
C TYR A 186 4.78 -3.68 6.45
N LEU A 187 4.91 -4.28 5.27
CA LEU A 187 5.97 -3.92 4.31
C LEU A 187 5.84 -2.46 3.85
N PHE A 188 4.62 -2.01 3.55
CA PHE A 188 4.37 -0.63 3.17
C PHE A 188 4.85 0.34 4.25
N PHE A 189 4.43 0.15 5.49
CA PHE A 189 4.77 1.05 6.59
C PHE A 189 6.26 0.96 6.98
N ASP A 190 6.89 -0.20 6.84
CA ASP A 190 8.34 -0.36 7.02
C ASP A 190 9.11 0.55 6.05
N GLN A 191 8.79 0.48 4.75
CA GLN A 191 9.44 1.29 3.73
C GLN A 191 9.07 2.78 3.83
N TRP A 192 7.80 3.09 4.10
CA TRP A 192 7.33 4.46 4.28
C TRP A 192 8.02 5.16 5.45
N ASN A 193 8.13 4.49 6.60
CA ASN A 193 8.79 5.04 7.78
C ASN A 193 10.28 5.28 7.50
N ALA A 194 10.96 4.36 6.80
CA ALA A 194 12.36 4.54 6.41
C ALA A 194 12.56 5.77 5.51
N LEU A 195 11.70 5.96 4.50
CA LEU A 195 11.75 7.13 3.61
C LEU A 195 11.46 8.42 4.37
N HIS A 196 10.44 8.42 5.24
CA HIS A 196 10.07 9.58 6.04
C HIS A 196 11.21 10.01 6.96
N THR A 197 11.78 9.07 7.72
CA THR A 197 12.94 9.34 8.59
C THR A 197 14.14 9.86 7.80
N TYR A 198 14.38 9.34 6.59
CA TYR A 198 15.45 9.84 5.73
C TYR A 198 15.21 11.29 5.28
N ALA A 199 13.99 11.60 4.82
CA ALA A 199 13.61 12.96 4.44
C ALA A 199 13.79 13.96 5.59
N GLU A 200 13.33 13.61 6.79
CA GLU A 200 13.52 14.42 7.99
C GLU A 200 14.99 14.63 8.33
N SER A 201 15.82 13.58 8.20
CA SER A 201 17.27 13.68 8.44
C SER A 201 17.98 14.64 7.47
N LYS A 202 17.41 14.83 6.28
CA LYS A 202 17.86 15.79 5.25
C LYS A 202 17.19 17.16 5.39
N GLY A 203 16.33 17.36 6.38
CA GLY A 203 15.58 18.59 6.58
C GLY A 203 14.59 18.87 5.44
N VAL A 204 14.01 17.81 4.87
CA VAL A 204 12.92 17.83 3.88
C VAL A 204 11.66 17.30 4.56
N GLN A 205 10.62 18.12 4.64
CA GLN A 205 9.31 17.75 5.18
C GLN A 205 8.44 17.17 4.07
N ILE A 206 7.74 16.07 4.37
CA ILE A 206 6.77 15.51 3.43
C ILE A 206 5.38 16.02 3.79
N ILE A 207 4.74 16.70 2.83
CA ILE A 207 3.37 17.19 2.97
C ILE A 207 2.43 16.16 2.32
N GLY A 208 1.69 15.45 3.16
CA GLY A 208 0.63 14.54 2.72
C GLY A 208 -0.64 15.27 2.28
N ASP A 209 -1.58 14.50 1.75
CA ASP A 209 -2.91 14.96 1.34
C ASP A 209 -3.95 14.00 1.92
N VAL A 210 -5.04 14.56 2.47
CA VAL A 210 -6.10 13.83 3.16
C VAL A 210 -7.43 14.20 2.53
N PRO A 211 -8.08 13.28 1.79
CA PRO A 211 -9.41 13.51 1.25
C PRO A 211 -10.43 13.74 2.38
N ILE A 212 -11.36 14.69 2.19
CA ILE A 212 -12.43 14.97 3.17
C ILE A 212 -13.44 13.82 3.26
N TYR A 213 -13.73 13.15 2.13
CA TYR A 213 -14.72 12.09 2.05
C TYR A 213 -14.07 10.73 1.78
N VAL A 214 -14.77 9.70 2.23
CA VAL A 214 -14.46 8.30 1.93
C VAL A 214 -15.44 7.79 0.86
N PRO A 215 -14.98 6.97 -0.10
CA PRO A 215 -15.87 6.28 -1.02
C PRO A 215 -16.86 5.38 -0.29
N TYR A 216 -18.06 5.23 -0.87
CA TYR A 216 -19.09 4.36 -0.30
C TYR A 216 -18.62 2.91 -0.19
N ASP A 217 -17.95 2.39 -1.23
CA ASP A 217 -17.31 1.07 -1.19
C ASP A 217 -15.92 1.12 -0.53
N SER A 218 -15.90 1.33 0.78
CA SER A 218 -14.70 1.35 1.60
C SER A 218 -14.87 0.53 2.88
N VAL A 219 -13.75 0.13 3.48
CA VAL A 219 -13.74 -0.45 4.82
C VAL A 219 -14.29 0.54 5.84
N ASP A 220 -14.01 1.84 5.67
CA ASP A 220 -14.39 2.88 6.63
C ASP A 220 -15.91 2.96 6.77
N VAL A 221 -16.64 2.95 5.64
CA VAL A 221 -18.11 2.91 5.63
C VAL A 221 -18.64 1.54 6.03
N TRP A 222 -18.03 0.45 5.58
CA TRP A 222 -18.51 -0.89 5.92
C TRP A 222 -18.40 -1.18 7.42
N SER A 223 -17.32 -0.75 8.09
CA SER A 223 -17.13 -0.97 9.52
C SER A 223 -17.77 0.10 10.42
N ASN A 224 -18.15 1.26 9.86
CA ASN A 224 -18.83 2.35 10.56
C ASN A 224 -19.99 2.93 9.71
N PRO A 225 -21.05 2.14 9.46
CA PRO A 225 -22.15 2.53 8.57
C PRO A 225 -23.06 3.63 9.11
#